data_AF-C5KMZ4-F1
#
_entry.id   AF-C5KMZ4-F1
#
_cell.length_a   1.000
_cell.length_b   1.000
_cell.length_c   1.000
_cell.angle_alpha   90.00
_cell.angle_beta   90.00
_cell.angle_gamma   90.00
#
_symmetry.space_group_name_H-M   'P 1'
#
loop_
_entity.id
_entity.type
_entity.pdbx_description
1 polymer ?
#
loop_
_entity_poly.entity_id
_entity_poly.type
_entity_poly.pdbx_seq_one_letter_code
_entity_poly.pdbx_strand_id
1 'polypeptide(L)'
;MVPALFADDEKESLISGIRSKAKAEGVNHIRSQLHMVLAMSPAGSALRVRCRNFPGLVTCTTIDWFEPWPNDALLAVATQLLAECDIPAENREDINHFICEAHLSVTTKYSPDFEAKFKRRNFATPKNYLDFLSGYEDLLAKNRKTIVAQTQRLGGGLDKLVQAAEQVTIMSKDLAAKKVIVDEKALAVGTLIEEINEKSMTVSKHQKVANEQAKQIADDNVIIQREKEDADTALAEALPALEMAAKALEELDKKDITEIKSMASPPAPVMTVCQCVLILRPLGREDENGGSELTELDLAVTSTVDL
;
A
#
# COMPACT_ATOMS: atom_id res chain seq x y z
N MET A 1 83.81 7.00 -46.52
CA MET A 1 82.94 6.88 -47.71
C MET A 1 82.44 5.45 -47.73
N VAL A 2 81.13 5.24 -47.67
CA VAL A 2 80.55 3.89 -47.79
C VAL A 2 80.49 3.57 -49.30
N PRO A 3 81.25 2.57 -49.79
CA PRO A 3 81.24 2.23 -51.21
C PRO A 3 79.82 1.83 -51.66
N ALA A 4 79.42 2.25 -52.87
CA ALA A 4 78.11 1.95 -53.46
C ALA A 4 76.88 2.45 -52.67
N LEU A 5 77.03 3.41 -51.75
CA LEU A 5 75.88 4.04 -51.07
C LEU A 5 75.05 4.91 -52.01
N PHE A 6 75.69 5.54 -52.99
CA PHE A 6 75.06 6.42 -53.98
C PHE A 6 75.26 5.85 -55.39
N ALA A 7 74.29 6.09 -56.28
CA ALA A 7 74.43 5.81 -57.70
C ALA A 7 75.44 6.78 -58.37
N ASP A 8 75.99 6.41 -59.52
CA ASP A 8 77.10 7.17 -60.13
C ASP A 8 76.68 8.57 -60.62
N ASP A 9 75.42 8.73 -61.02
CA ASP A 9 74.77 10.00 -61.36
C ASP A 9 74.55 10.91 -60.14
N GLU A 10 74.17 10.35 -59.00
CA GLU A 10 74.00 11.11 -57.74
C GLU A 10 75.33 11.58 -57.16
N LYS A 11 76.39 10.79 -57.31
CA LYS A 11 77.74 11.14 -56.81
C LYS A 11 78.24 12.43 -57.42
N GLU A 12 78.07 12.64 -58.72
CA GLU A 12 78.59 13.82 -59.40
C GLU A 12 77.92 15.10 -58.90
N SER A 13 76.60 15.06 -58.72
CA SER A 13 75.82 16.16 -58.14
C SER A 13 76.27 16.47 -56.70
N LEU A 14 76.35 15.47 -55.82
CA LEU A 14 76.75 15.62 -54.42
C LEU A 14 78.19 16.11 -54.27
N ILE A 15 79.12 15.57 -55.09
CA ILE A 15 80.51 16.00 -55.10
C ILE A 15 80.60 17.47 -55.54
N SER A 16 79.83 17.89 -56.55
CA SER A 16 79.85 19.28 -57.01
C SER A 16 79.39 20.26 -55.91
N GLY A 17 78.34 19.93 -55.17
CA GLY A 17 77.78 20.78 -54.11
C GLY A 17 78.66 20.87 -52.86
N ILE A 18 79.46 19.83 -52.59
CA ILE A 18 80.33 19.76 -51.40
C ILE A 18 81.77 20.14 -51.74
N ARG A 19 82.19 20.18 -53.02
CA ARG A 19 83.58 20.42 -53.44
C ARG A 19 84.20 21.69 -52.86
N SER A 20 83.46 22.80 -52.81
CA SER A 20 83.96 24.07 -52.26
C SER A 20 84.18 23.98 -50.74
N LYS A 21 83.21 23.41 -50.01
CA LYS A 21 83.26 23.20 -48.56
C LYS A 21 84.31 22.16 -48.16
N ALA A 22 84.40 21.05 -48.89
CA ALA A 22 85.39 20.00 -48.67
C ALA A 22 86.83 20.48 -48.90
N LYS A 23 87.05 21.44 -49.81
CA LYS A 23 88.38 22.03 -50.02
C LYS A 23 88.81 22.96 -48.88
N ALA A 24 87.84 23.59 -48.20
CA ALA A 24 88.09 24.47 -47.06
C ALA A 24 88.22 23.72 -45.72
N GLU A 25 87.34 22.75 -45.46
CA GLU A 25 87.19 22.11 -44.14
C GLU A 25 87.62 20.63 -44.10
N GLY A 26 87.87 20.02 -45.26
CA GLY A 26 88.30 18.63 -45.38
C GLY A 26 87.24 17.59 -45.00
N VAL A 27 87.60 16.31 -45.12
CA VAL A 27 86.72 15.15 -44.80
C VAL A 27 86.36 15.06 -43.30
N ASN A 28 87.08 15.79 -42.46
CA ASN A 28 86.87 15.80 -41.01
C ASN A 28 85.58 16.51 -40.61
N HIS A 29 85.05 17.43 -41.42
CA HIS A 29 83.78 18.10 -41.15
C HIS A 29 82.62 17.11 -41.00
N ILE A 30 82.50 16.15 -41.92
CA ILE A 30 81.44 15.12 -41.88
C ILE A 30 81.61 14.22 -40.65
N ARG A 31 82.86 13.87 -40.29
CA ARG A 31 83.14 13.06 -39.08
C ARG A 31 82.76 13.79 -37.79
N SER A 32 82.89 15.11 -37.75
CA SER A 32 82.50 15.91 -36.58
C SER A 32 81.01 16.13 -36.44
N GLN A 33 80.23 15.99 -37.53
CA GLN A 33 78.79 16.26 -37.54
C GLN A 33 77.92 15.00 -37.48
N LEU A 34 78.47 13.83 -37.85
CA LEU A 34 77.72 12.58 -37.83
C LEU A 34 77.98 11.81 -36.53
N HIS A 35 77.03 11.85 -35.62
CA HIS A 35 77.00 11.01 -34.42
C HIS A 35 76.02 9.85 -34.62
N MET A 36 76.49 8.61 -34.46
CA MET A 36 75.67 7.41 -34.54
C MET A 36 75.61 6.74 -33.17
N VAL A 37 74.39 6.46 -32.70
CA VAL A 37 74.15 5.71 -31.46
C VAL A 37 73.46 4.40 -31.83
N LEU A 38 73.99 3.30 -31.35
CA LEU A 38 73.48 1.96 -31.62
C LEU A 38 72.98 1.33 -30.32
N ALA A 39 71.66 1.18 -30.19
CA ALA A 39 71.04 0.46 -29.08
C ALA A 39 70.91 -1.02 -29.47
N MET A 40 71.65 -1.89 -28.80
CA MET A 40 71.67 -3.33 -29.08
C MET A 40 71.45 -4.12 -27.80
N SER A 41 70.64 -5.18 -27.88
CA SER A 41 70.45 -6.07 -26.73
C SER A 41 71.67 -6.99 -26.56
N PRO A 42 72.21 -7.13 -25.34
CA PRO A 42 73.25 -8.12 -25.04
C PRO A 42 72.69 -9.54 -24.96
N ALA A 43 71.36 -9.71 -24.98
CA ALA A 43 70.72 -11.02 -24.89
C ALA A 43 70.94 -11.84 -26.18
N GLY A 44 71.44 -13.07 -26.02
CA GLY A 44 71.66 -14.02 -27.11
C GLY A 44 73.04 -13.86 -27.79
N SER A 45 73.20 -14.51 -28.95
CA SER A 45 74.48 -14.57 -29.66
C SER A 45 74.63 -13.51 -30.77
N ALA A 46 73.55 -12.81 -31.14
CA ALA A 46 73.52 -11.91 -32.28
C ALA A 46 74.49 -10.74 -32.16
N LEU A 47 74.57 -10.09 -30.98
CA LEU A 47 75.50 -9.00 -30.73
C LEU A 47 76.95 -9.47 -30.91
N ARG A 48 77.30 -10.62 -30.29
CA ARG A 48 78.64 -11.21 -30.41
C ARG A 48 79.01 -11.52 -31.87
N VAL A 49 78.08 -12.08 -32.65
CA VAL A 49 78.30 -12.38 -34.08
C VAL A 49 78.50 -11.09 -34.88
N ARG A 50 77.71 -10.05 -34.62
CA ARG A 50 77.86 -8.73 -35.28
C ARG A 50 79.19 -8.07 -34.95
N CYS A 51 79.62 -8.07 -33.70
CA CYS A 51 80.92 -7.52 -33.31
C CYS A 51 82.10 -8.28 -33.96
N ARG A 52 81.96 -9.60 -34.17
CA ARG A 52 82.97 -10.39 -34.88
C ARG A 52 82.99 -10.09 -36.39
N ASN A 53 81.82 -9.95 -37.00
CA ASN A 53 81.72 -9.66 -38.44
C ASN A 53 82.10 -8.21 -38.75
N PHE A 54 81.90 -7.28 -37.82
CA PHE A 54 82.16 -5.85 -37.98
C PHE A 54 83.01 -5.31 -36.81
N PRO A 55 84.35 -5.49 -36.85
CA PRO A 55 85.26 -5.05 -35.78
C PRO A 55 85.18 -3.55 -35.48
N GLY A 56 84.81 -2.74 -36.49
CA GLY A 56 84.60 -1.29 -36.35
C GLY A 56 83.57 -0.90 -35.29
N LEU A 57 82.63 -1.79 -34.96
CA LEU A 57 81.68 -1.57 -33.87
C LEU A 57 82.37 -1.46 -32.50
N VAL A 58 83.45 -2.21 -32.27
CA VAL A 58 84.16 -2.21 -30.98
C VAL A 58 85.29 -1.18 -30.98
N THR A 59 85.97 -0.99 -32.11
CA THR A 59 87.14 -0.11 -32.18
C THR A 59 86.80 1.37 -32.35
N CYS A 60 85.68 1.69 -32.99
CA CYS A 60 85.33 3.07 -33.37
C CYS A 60 84.14 3.63 -32.58
N THR A 61 83.63 2.90 -31.59
CA THR A 61 82.53 3.37 -30.73
C THR A 61 82.95 3.36 -29.26
N THR A 62 82.26 4.17 -28.46
CA THR A 62 82.34 4.07 -27.00
C THR A 62 81.21 3.16 -26.55
N ILE A 63 81.54 2.14 -25.76
CA ILE A 63 80.57 1.18 -25.25
C ILE A 63 80.03 1.70 -23.92
N ASP A 64 78.73 1.93 -23.87
CA ASP A 64 78.00 2.25 -22.66
C ASP A 64 77.10 1.08 -22.27
N TRP A 65 77.26 0.57 -21.05
CA TRP A 65 76.56 -0.63 -20.57
C TRP A 65 75.35 -0.23 -19.74
N PHE A 66 74.16 -0.63 -20.19
CA PHE A 66 72.93 -0.46 -19.44
C PHE A 66 72.74 -1.65 -18.50
N GLU A 67 73.06 -1.43 -17.23
CA GLU A 67 72.84 -2.42 -16.18
C GLU A 67 71.34 -2.53 -15.82
N PRO A 68 70.91 -3.68 -15.28
CA PRO A 68 69.60 -3.80 -14.65
C PRO A 68 69.42 -2.72 -13.59
N TRP A 69 68.19 -2.25 -13.40
CA TRP A 69 67.92 -1.23 -12.39
C TRP A 69 68.28 -1.72 -10.99
N PRO A 70 69.10 -0.96 -10.23
CA PRO A 70 69.37 -1.27 -8.84
C PRO A 70 68.10 -1.09 -8.00
N ASN A 71 68.12 -1.63 -6.77
CA ASN A 71 67.00 -1.52 -5.85
C ASN A 71 66.56 -0.06 -5.65
N ASP A 72 67.52 0.85 -5.43
CA ASP A 72 67.25 2.27 -5.23
C ASP A 72 66.52 2.92 -6.42
N ALA A 73 66.87 2.52 -7.65
CA ALA A 73 66.20 3.02 -8.85
C ALA A 73 64.78 2.48 -8.99
N LEU A 74 64.56 1.19 -8.68
CA LEU A 74 63.23 0.59 -8.66
C LEU A 74 62.34 1.29 -7.61
N LEU A 75 62.89 1.55 -6.43
CA LEU A 75 62.18 2.21 -5.34
C LEU A 75 61.81 3.65 -5.68
N ALA A 76 62.73 4.41 -6.29
CA ALA A 76 62.46 5.76 -6.76
C ALA A 76 61.32 5.79 -7.80
N VAL A 77 61.35 4.85 -8.75
CA VAL A 77 60.29 4.74 -9.78
C VAL A 77 58.96 4.33 -9.16
N ALA A 78 58.93 3.34 -8.27
CA ALA A 78 57.70 2.96 -7.56
C ALA A 78 57.13 4.13 -6.75
N THR A 79 57.99 4.86 -6.04
CA THR A 79 57.58 6.01 -5.22
C THR A 79 56.98 7.11 -6.07
N GLN A 80 57.57 7.41 -7.23
CA GLN A 80 57.05 8.43 -8.14
C GLN A 80 55.75 8.00 -8.82
N LEU A 81 55.69 6.75 -9.31
CA LEU A 81 54.52 6.27 -10.06
C LEU A 81 53.31 6.04 -9.14
N LEU A 82 53.53 5.57 -7.92
CA LEU A 82 52.47 5.34 -6.93
C LEU A 82 52.19 6.57 -6.05
N ALA A 83 52.77 7.74 -6.36
CA ALA A 83 52.57 8.96 -5.59
C ALA A 83 51.10 9.42 -5.61
N GLU A 84 50.45 9.31 -6.78
CA GLU A 84 49.05 9.71 -6.99
C GLU A 84 48.06 8.62 -6.51
N CYS A 85 48.54 7.40 -6.26
CA CYS A 85 47.72 6.33 -5.70
C CYS A 85 47.35 6.65 -4.24
N ASP A 86 46.08 6.42 -3.90
CA ASP A 86 45.49 6.67 -2.58
C ASP A 86 45.94 5.62 -1.53
N ILE A 87 47.25 5.40 -1.38
CA ILE A 87 47.82 4.45 -0.42
C ILE A 87 47.99 5.14 0.93
N PRO A 88 47.61 4.53 2.06
CA PRO A 88 47.87 5.08 3.39
C PRO A 88 49.36 5.37 3.59
N ALA A 89 49.69 6.54 4.13
CA ALA A 89 51.08 7.00 4.27
C ALA A 89 51.94 6.03 5.10
N GLU A 90 51.34 5.42 6.15
CA GLU A 90 52.02 4.48 7.05
C GLU A 90 52.50 3.22 6.34
N ASN A 91 51.79 2.72 5.33
CA ASN A 91 52.10 1.48 4.64
C ASN A 91 52.78 1.69 3.28
N ARG A 92 52.94 2.94 2.84
CA ARG A 92 53.42 3.25 1.49
C ARG A 92 54.85 2.79 1.26
N GLU A 93 55.74 3.00 2.23
CA GLU A 93 57.14 2.57 2.12
C GLU A 93 57.24 1.04 2.06
N ASP A 94 56.54 0.33 2.95
CA ASP A 94 56.52 -1.14 2.97
C ASP A 94 56.00 -1.72 1.65
N ILE A 95 54.95 -1.12 1.07
CA ILE A 95 54.39 -1.55 -0.21
C ILE A 95 55.39 -1.32 -1.34
N ASN A 96 56.04 -0.16 -1.38
CA ASN A 96 57.05 0.15 -2.41
C ASN A 96 58.24 -0.82 -2.32
N HIS A 97 58.73 -1.10 -1.11
CA HIS A 97 59.77 -2.09 -0.88
C HIS A 97 59.35 -3.48 -1.34
N PHE A 98 58.15 -3.92 -0.97
CA PHE A 98 57.62 -5.23 -1.38
C PHE A 98 57.51 -5.36 -2.91
N ILE A 99 57.03 -4.33 -3.60
CA ILE A 99 56.93 -4.31 -5.07
C ILE A 99 58.32 -4.45 -5.71
N CYS A 100 59.33 -3.76 -5.18
CA CYS A 100 60.72 -3.87 -5.64
C CYS A 100 61.27 -5.27 -5.42
N GLU A 101 61.10 -5.83 -4.22
CA GLU A 101 61.55 -7.18 -3.88
C GLU A 101 60.84 -8.25 -4.73
N ALA A 102 59.53 -8.10 -4.97
CA ALA A 102 58.78 -9.01 -5.83
C ALA A 102 59.36 -9.04 -7.24
N HIS A 103 59.64 -7.88 -7.85
CA HIS A 103 60.28 -7.81 -9.16
C HIS A 103 61.70 -8.41 -9.16
N LEU A 104 62.51 -8.06 -8.16
CA LEU A 104 63.87 -8.60 -8.02
C LEU A 104 63.88 -10.12 -7.80
N SER A 105 62.89 -10.67 -7.09
CA SER A 105 62.77 -12.11 -6.86
C SER A 105 62.56 -12.88 -8.17
N VAL A 106 61.81 -12.30 -9.12
CA VAL A 106 61.61 -12.89 -10.45
C VAL A 106 62.94 -12.96 -11.18
N THR A 107 63.69 -11.86 -11.21
CA THR A 107 64.95 -11.76 -11.94
C THR A 107 66.07 -12.60 -11.31
N THR A 108 66.18 -12.62 -9.97
CA THR A 108 67.31 -13.24 -9.26
C THR A 108 67.11 -14.72 -8.95
N LYS A 109 65.87 -15.18 -8.75
CA LYS A 109 65.56 -16.54 -8.28
C LYS A 109 64.70 -17.31 -9.27
N TYR A 110 63.52 -16.80 -9.62
CA TYR A 110 62.54 -17.58 -10.37
C TYR A 110 62.88 -17.75 -11.84
N SER A 111 63.44 -16.73 -12.50
CA SER A 111 63.90 -16.81 -13.89
C SER A 111 65.04 -17.83 -14.07
N PRO A 112 66.12 -17.80 -13.26
CA PRO A 112 67.16 -18.82 -13.30
C PRO A 112 66.64 -20.23 -12.99
N ASP A 113 65.78 -20.39 -11.98
CA ASP A 113 65.18 -21.68 -11.63
C ASP A 113 64.33 -22.25 -12.78
N PHE A 114 63.59 -21.38 -13.47
CA PHE A 114 62.77 -21.76 -14.61
C PHE A 114 63.64 -22.20 -15.79
N GLU A 115 64.73 -21.49 -16.10
CA GLU A 115 65.68 -21.91 -17.13
C GLU A 115 66.36 -23.23 -16.77
N ALA A 116 66.73 -23.43 -15.50
CA ALA A 116 67.37 -24.66 -15.03
C ALA A 116 66.45 -25.89 -15.22
N LYS A 117 65.17 -25.76 -14.85
CA LYS A 117 64.18 -26.85 -14.89
C LYS A 117 63.64 -27.13 -16.29
N PHE A 118 63.24 -26.09 -17.01
CA PHE A 118 62.50 -26.22 -18.27
C PHE A 118 63.35 -25.96 -19.52
N LYS A 119 64.60 -25.52 -19.36
CA LYS A 119 65.49 -25.13 -20.47
C LYS A 119 64.89 -24.05 -21.38
N ARG A 120 63.97 -23.24 -20.84
CA ARG A 120 63.33 -22.11 -21.53
C ARG A 120 63.68 -20.83 -20.79
N ARG A 121 64.04 -19.79 -21.53
CA ARG A 121 64.35 -18.46 -20.97
C ARG A 121 63.09 -17.61 -20.92
N ASN A 122 62.90 -16.93 -19.80
CA ASN A 122 62.00 -15.79 -19.68
C ASN A 122 62.85 -14.53 -19.44
N PHE A 123 62.30 -13.36 -19.73
CA PHE A 123 62.98 -12.09 -19.54
C PHE A 123 62.09 -11.16 -18.73
N ALA A 124 62.61 -10.67 -17.61
CA ALA A 124 62.01 -9.58 -16.86
C ALA A 124 62.73 -8.29 -17.25
N THR A 125 62.01 -7.36 -17.85
CA THR A 125 62.55 -6.05 -18.27
C THR A 125 61.96 -4.94 -17.42
N PRO A 126 62.60 -3.75 -17.37
CA PRO A 126 62.00 -2.58 -16.70
C PRO A 126 60.59 -2.24 -17.20
N LYS A 127 60.28 -2.55 -18.48
CA LYS A 127 58.91 -2.41 -19.00
C LYS A 127 57.91 -3.29 -18.24
N ASN A 128 58.27 -4.54 -17.94
CA ASN A 128 57.40 -5.43 -17.15
C ASN A 128 57.19 -4.90 -15.73
N TYR A 129 58.18 -4.19 -15.16
CA TYR A 129 58.04 -3.55 -13.87
C TYR A 129 57.06 -2.36 -13.90
N LEU A 130 57.15 -1.53 -14.93
CA LEU A 130 56.20 -0.44 -15.15
C LEU A 130 54.78 -0.98 -15.38
N ASP A 131 54.62 -2.00 -16.22
CA ASP A 131 53.33 -2.66 -16.45
C ASP A 131 52.76 -3.27 -15.15
N PHE A 132 53.62 -3.82 -14.28
CA PHE A 132 53.23 -4.33 -12.97
C PHE A 132 52.69 -3.22 -12.05
N LEU A 133 53.38 -2.08 -12.00
CA LEU A 133 52.95 -0.93 -11.20
C LEU A 133 51.62 -0.35 -11.70
N SER A 134 51.48 -0.15 -13.01
CA SER A 134 50.21 0.32 -13.61
C SER A 134 49.07 -0.68 -13.38
N GLY A 135 49.35 -1.98 -13.50
CA GLY A 135 48.37 -3.02 -13.17
C GLY A 135 47.96 -3.02 -11.70
N TYR A 136 48.89 -2.72 -10.78
CA TYR A 136 48.59 -2.58 -9.36
C TYR A 136 47.66 -1.39 -9.09
N GLU A 137 47.94 -0.24 -9.68
CA GLU A 137 47.11 0.97 -9.57
C GLU A 137 45.68 0.71 -10.06
N ASP A 138 45.53 0.15 -11.26
CA ASP A 138 44.23 -0.18 -11.85
C ASP A 138 43.44 -1.16 -10.97
N LEU A 139 44.12 -2.19 -10.47
CA LEU A 139 43.52 -3.21 -9.62
C LEU A 139 43.07 -2.62 -8.28
N LEU A 140 43.88 -1.77 -7.67
CA LEU A 140 43.56 -1.10 -6.41
C LEU A 140 42.33 -0.20 -6.59
N ALA A 141 42.29 0.62 -7.64
CA ALA A 141 41.17 1.49 -7.94
C ALA A 141 39.87 0.69 -8.17
N LYS A 142 39.93 -0.41 -8.92
CA LYS A 142 38.78 -1.28 -9.18
C LYS A 142 38.26 -1.96 -7.91
N ASN A 143 39.15 -2.51 -7.11
CA ASN A 143 38.78 -3.19 -5.87
C ASN A 143 38.17 -2.21 -4.87
N ARG A 144 38.73 -1.01 -4.72
CA ARG A 144 38.15 0.02 -3.85
C ARG A 144 36.78 0.47 -4.28
N LYS A 145 36.56 0.74 -5.57
CA LYS A 145 35.21 1.05 -6.09
C LYS A 145 34.21 -0.04 -5.75
N THR A 146 34.62 -1.30 -5.89
CA THR A 146 33.78 -2.46 -5.57
C THR A 146 33.45 -2.53 -4.07
N ILE A 147 34.47 -2.37 -3.21
CA ILE A 147 34.30 -2.40 -1.75
C ILE A 147 33.43 -1.24 -1.28
N VAL A 148 33.69 -0.01 -1.75
CA VAL A 148 32.89 1.17 -1.40
C VAL A 148 31.43 0.99 -1.80
N ALA A 149 31.15 0.45 -3.00
CA ALA A 149 29.79 0.16 -3.43
C ALA A 149 29.11 -0.89 -2.53
N GLN A 150 29.84 -1.92 -2.09
CA GLN A 150 29.33 -2.92 -1.14
C GLN A 150 29.07 -2.31 0.23
N THR A 151 29.97 -1.48 0.75
CA THR A 151 29.81 -0.77 2.01
C THR A 151 28.60 0.15 1.98
N GLN A 152 28.41 0.92 0.90
CA GLN A 152 27.25 1.79 0.74
C GLN A 152 25.94 1.00 0.70
N ARG A 153 25.92 -0.14 -0.03
CA ARG A 153 24.76 -1.02 -0.08
C ARG A 153 24.42 -1.59 1.29
N LEU A 154 25.43 -2.05 2.04
CA LEU A 154 25.26 -2.59 3.39
C LEU A 154 24.82 -1.51 4.38
N GLY A 155 25.39 -0.31 4.30
CA GLY A 155 24.98 0.85 5.10
C GLY A 155 23.52 1.21 4.87
N GLY A 156 23.10 1.35 3.60
CA GLY A 156 21.70 1.60 3.27
C GLY A 156 20.75 0.48 3.71
N GLY A 157 21.19 -0.78 3.65
CA GLY A 157 20.44 -1.92 4.18
C GLY A 157 20.29 -1.85 5.70
N LEU A 158 21.36 -1.51 6.41
CA LEU A 158 21.36 -1.34 7.86
C LEU A 158 20.42 -0.21 8.28
N ASP A 159 20.48 0.94 7.62
CA ASP A 159 19.58 2.07 7.88
C ASP A 159 18.11 1.68 7.72
N LYS A 160 17.79 0.86 6.71
CA LYS A 160 16.44 0.34 6.51
C LYS A 160 15.99 -0.61 7.62
N LEU A 161 16.90 -1.44 8.13
CA LEU A 161 16.61 -2.32 9.26
C LEU A 161 16.36 -1.51 10.54
N VAL A 162 17.14 -0.47 10.78
CA VAL A 162 16.94 0.45 11.92
C VAL A 162 15.58 1.16 11.80
N GLN A 163 15.26 1.71 10.63
CA GLN A 163 13.96 2.35 10.37
C GLN A 163 12.78 1.38 10.59
N ALA A 164 12.90 0.14 10.11
CA ALA A 164 11.86 -0.88 10.30
C ALA A 164 11.69 -1.25 11.78
N ALA A 165 12.79 -1.39 12.53
CA ALA A 165 12.73 -1.68 13.96
C ALA A 165 12.04 -0.55 14.75
N GLU A 166 12.30 0.71 14.41
CA GLU A 166 11.62 1.87 14.98
C GLU A 166 10.11 1.86 14.64
N GLN A 167 9.75 1.60 13.39
CA GLN A 167 8.35 1.51 12.97
C GLN A 167 7.59 0.38 13.68
N VAL A 168 8.20 -0.80 13.83
CA VAL A 168 7.61 -1.93 14.58
C VAL A 168 7.39 -1.53 16.04
N THR A 169 8.33 -0.82 16.64
CA THR A 169 8.21 -0.32 18.02
C THR A 169 7.03 0.65 18.17
N ILE A 170 6.84 1.56 17.21
CA ILE A 170 5.69 2.49 17.18
C ILE A 170 4.38 1.72 16.99
N MET A 171 4.31 0.84 16.00
CA MET A 171 3.12 0.04 15.71
C MET A 171 2.73 -0.86 16.90
N SER A 172 3.69 -1.42 17.62
CA SER A 172 3.45 -2.22 18.82
C SER A 172 2.77 -1.41 19.94
N LYS A 173 3.19 -0.15 20.13
CA LYS A 173 2.54 0.77 21.08
C LYS A 173 1.11 1.10 20.67
N ASP A 174 0.89 1.42 19.39
CA ASP A 174 -0.43 1.72 18.86
C ASP A 174 -1.38 0.51 18.95
N LEU A 175 -0.87 -0.69 18.67
CA LEU A 175 -1.62 -1.94 18.79
C LEU A 175 -2.05 -2.17 20.24
N ALA A 176 -1.15 -1.97 21.20
CA ALA A 176 -1.46 -2.11 22.62
C ALA A 176 -2.57 -1.14 23.06
N ALA A 177 -2.51 0.13 22.63
CA ALA A 177 -3.54 1.13 22.93
C ALA A 177 -4.89 0.77 22.28
N LYS A 178 -4.89 0.38 21.00
CA LYS A 178 -6.13 -0.02 20.29
C LYS A 178 -6.75 -1.30 20.86
N LYS A 179 -5.93 -2.25 21.33
CA LYS A 179 -6.43 -3.49 21.92
C LYS A 179 -7.30 -3.22 23.16
N VAL A 180 -6.87 -2.31 24.04
CA VAL A 180 -7.66 -1.92 25.22
C VAL A 180 -9.03 -1.37 24.81
N ILE A 181 -9.07 -0.48 23.81
CA ILE A 181 -10.32 0.11 23.31
C ILE A 181 -11.23 -0.98 22.71
N VAL A 182 -10.66 -1.91 21.94
CA VAL A 182 -11.43 -3.02 21.33
C VAL A 182 -12.00 -3.93 22.40
N ASP A 183 -11.23 -4.28 23.42
CA ASP A 183 -11.67 -5.14 24.52
C ASP A 183 -12.82 -4.47 25.31
N GLU A 184 -12.72 -3.16 25.60
CA GLU A 184 -13.79 -2.38 26.24
C GLU A 184 -15.07 -2.33 25.38
N LYS A 185 -14.94 -2.10 24.07
CA LYS A 185 -16.08 -2.05 23.15
C LYS A 185 -16.69 -3.44 22.96
N ALA A 186 -15.90 -4.50 22.92
CA ALA A 186 -16.37 -5.87 22.83
C ALA A 186 -17.22 -6.25 24.07
N LEU A 187 -16.77 -5.85 25.27
CA LEU A 187 -17.56 -6.02 26.49
C LEU A 187 -18.89 -5.25 26.41
N ALA A 188 -18.87 -3.98 25.99
CA ALA A 188 -20.07 -3.17 25.85
C ALA A 188 -21.06 -3.73 24.81
N VAL A 189 -20.56 -4.27 23.70
CA VAL A 189 -21.40 -4.94 22.69
C VAL A 189 -21.96 -6.25 23.25
N GLY A 190 -21.18 -7.02 24.01
CA GLY A 190 -21.63 -8.23 24.69
C GLY A 190 -22.81 -7.97 25.63
N THR A 191 -22.70 -6.96 26.50
CA THR A 191 -23.81 -6.56 27.40
C THR A 191 -25.03 -6.10 26.63
N LEU A 192 -24.84 -5.38 25.53
CA LEU A 192 -25.94 -4.86 24.72
C LEU A 192 -26.66 -5.98 23.96
N ILE A 193 -25.95 -7.02 23.52
CA ILE A 193 -26.55 -8.23 22.94
C ILE A 193 -27.39 -8.98 23.98
N GLU A 194 -26.92 -9.10 25.22
CA GLU A 194 -27.69 -9.71 26.31
C GLU A 194 -29.00 -8.94 26.56
N GLU A 195 -28.94 -7.61 26.69
CA GLU A 195 -30.14 -6.77 26.83
C GLU A 195 -31.10 -6.89 25.64
N ILE A 196 -30.58 -6.95 24.41
CA ILE A 196 -31.42 -7.13 23.21
C ILE A 196 -32.10 -8.50 23.24
N ASN A 197 -31.40 -9.56 23.63
CA ASN A 197 -31.97 -10.90 23.71
C ASN A 197 -33.08 -10.97 24.78
N GLU A 198 -32.87 -10.35 25.95
CA GLU A 198 -33.90 -10.23 26.98
C GLU A 198 -35.13 -9.46 26.47
N LYS A 199 -34.91 -8.26 25.91
CA LYS A 199 -35.98 -7.44 25.34
C LYS A 199 -36.71 -8.18 24.21
N SER A 200 -36.00 -8.84 23.31
CA SER A 200 -36.58 -9.62 22.21
C SER A 200 -37.45 -10.79 22.72
N MET A 201 -37.02 -11.49 23.78
CA MET A 201 -37.85 -12.52 24.41
C MET A 201 -39.12 -11.94 25.03
N THR A 202 -39.05 -10.78 25.69
CA THR A 202 -40.24 -10.11 26.24
C THR A 202 -41.19 -9.66 25.13
N VAL A 203 -40.66 -9.05 24.06
CA VAL A 203 -41.44 -8.63 22.89
C VAL A 203 -42.09 -9.84 22.21
N SER A 204 -41.39 -10.96 22.05
CA SER A 204 -41.95 -12.18 21.48
C SER A 204 -43.11 -12.74 22.32
N LYS A 205 -43.00 -12.70 23.66
CA LYS A 205 -44.11 -13.07 24.56
C LYS A 205 -45.30 -12.13 24.38
N HIS A 206 -45.07 -10.82 24.39
CA HIS A 206 -46.13 -9.84 24.16
C HIS A 206 -46.77 -9.97 22.78
N GLN A 207 -46.00 -10.24 21.73
CA GLN A 207 -46.52 -10.47 20.38
C GLN A 207 -47.41 -11.72 20.31
N LYS A 208 -47.03 -12.80 21.00
CA LYS A 208 -47.88 -14.00 21.08
C LYS A 208 -49.20 -13.71 21.76
N VAL A 209 -49.18 -12.98 22.88
CA VAL A 209 -50.39 -12.56 23.60
C VAL A 209 -51.26 -11.65 22.72
N ALA A 210 -50.66 -10.65 22.07
CA ALA A 210 -51.38 -9.72 21.19
C ALA A 210 -52.00 -10.44 19.98
N ASN A 211 -51.31 -11.40 19.37
CA ASN A 211 -51.84 -12.20 18.27
C ASN A 211 -53.02 -13.09 18.71
N GLU A 212 -52.97 -13.64 19.92
CA GLU A 212 -54.08 -14.44 20.48
C GLU A 212 -55.30 -13.56 20.76
N GLN A 213 -55.08 -12.39 21.37
CA GLN A 213 -56.15 -11.41 21.60
C GLN A 213 -56.74 -10.89 20.28
N ALA A 214 -55.92 -10.65 19.25
CA ALA A 214 -56.40 -10.23 17.94
C ALA A 214 -57.29 -11.28 17.27
N LYS A 215 -57.01 -12.58 17.46
CA LYS A 215 -57.89 -13.65 16.98
C LYS A 215 -59.22 -13.66 17.71
N GLN A 216 -59.20 -13.55 19.04
CA GLN A 216 -60.42 -13.47 19.84
C GLN A 216 -61.30 -12.29 19.42
N ILE A 217 -60.70 -11.10 19.24
CA ILE A 217 -61.41 -9.91 18.76
C ILE A 217 -61.99 -10.14 17.35
N ALA A 218 -61.27 -10.86 16.46
CA ALA A 218 -61.78 -11.17 15.13
C ALA A 218 -62.99 -12.11 15.19
N ASP A 219 -62.94 -13.14 16.03
CA ASP A 219 -64.05 -14.09 16.25
C ASP A 219 -65.27 -13.36 16.87
N ASP A 220 -65.04 -12.52 17.88
CA ASP A 220 -66.10 -11.72 18.51
C ASP A 220 -66.75 -10.75 17.53
N ASN A 221 -65.98 -10.11 16.65
CA ASN A 221 -66.53 -9.21 15.62
C ASN A 221 -67.46 -9.92 14.64
N VAL A 222 -67.19 -11.18 14.28
CA VAL A 222 -68.07 -11.98 13.42
C VAL A 222 -69.41 -12.25 14.12
N ILE A 223 -69.37 -12.56 15.41
CA ILE A 223 -70.58 -12.79 16.22
C ILE A 223 -71.40 -11.51 16.32
N ILE A 224 -70.77 -10.39 16.68
CA ILE A 224 -71.42 -9.08 16.80
C ILE A 224 -72.05 -8.66 15.47
N GLN A 225 -71.37 -8.87 14.34
CA GLN A 225 -71.91 -8.50 13.03
C GLN A 225 -73.16 -9.30 12.67
N ARG A 226 -73.17 -10.61 12.98
CA ARG A 226 -74.34 -11.46 12.76
C ARG A 226 -75.52 -11.06 13.64
N GLU A 227 -75.29 -10.84 14.94
CA GLU A 227 -76.34 -10.40 15.86
C GLU A 227 -76.90 -9.03 15.47
N LYS A 228 -76.05 -8.15 14.94
CA LYS A 228 -76.48 -6.85 14.42
C LYS A 228 -77.37 -6.99 13.18
N GLU A 229 -77.00 -7.84 12.22
CA GLU A 229 -77.79 -8.08 11.01
C GLU A 229 -79.17 -8.67 11.35
N ASP A 230 -79.22 -9.60 12.31
CA ASP A 230 -80.49 -10.19 12.80
C ASP A 230 -81.37 -9.12 13.47
N ALA A 231 -80.79 -8.22 14.28
CA ALA A 231 -81.51 -7.13 14.93
C ALA A 231 -82.00 -6.05 13.94
N ASP A 232 -81.19 -5.67 12.96
CA ASP A 232 -81.56 -4.68 11.93
C ASP A 232 -82.70 -5.21 11.04
N THR A 233 -82.74 -6.52 10.77
CA THR A 233 -83.83 -7.16 10.01
C THR A 233 -85.15 -7.11 10.78
N ALA A 234 -85.12 -7.47 12.08
CA ALA A 234 -86.31 -7.39 12.94
C ALA A 234 -86.83 -5.94 13.09
N LEU A 235 -85.94 -4.95 13.13
CA LEU A 235 -86.32 -3.54 13.14
C LEU A 235 -87.02 -3.14 11.84
N ALA A 236 -86.49 -3.56 10.68
CA ALA A 236 -87.04 -3.22 9.37
C ALA A 236 -88.46 -3.77 9.14
N GLU A 237 -88.79 -4.93 9.72
CA GLU A 237 -90.15 -5.50 9.68
C GLU A 237 -91.14 -4.72 10.58
N ALA A 238 -90.67 -4.20 11.72
CA ALA A 238 -91.51 -3.49 12.67
C ALA A 238 -91.81 -2.02 12.26
N LEU A 239 -90.88 -1.35 11.58
CA LEU A 239 -91.01 0.05 11.15
C LEU A 239 -92.27 0.36 10.30
N PRO A 240 -92.63 -0.42 9.25
CA PRO A 240 -93.81 -0.10 8.43
C PRO A 240 -95.13 -0.24 9.20
N ALA A 241 -95.22 -1.14 10.18
CA ALA A 241 -96.39 -1.25 11.05
C ALA A 241 -96.53 -0.02 11.97
N LEU A 242 -95.41 0.49 12.50
CA LEU A 242 -95.38 1.70 13.32
C LEU A 242 -95.72 2.95 12.49
N GLU A 243 -95.15 3.10 11.30
CA GLU A 243 -95.44 4.26 10.42
C GLU A 243 -96.90 4.30 9.95
N MET A 244 -97.52 3.14 9.67
CA MET A 244 -98.97 3.07 9.41
C MET A 244 -99.79 3.51 10.63
N ALA A 245 -99.42 3.06 11.83
CA ALA A 245 -100.11 3.46 13.06
C ALA A 245 -99.92 4.96 13.36
N ALA A 246 -98.74 5.53 13.10
CA ALA A 246 -98.47 6.95 13.27
C ALA A 246 -99.28 7.83 12.30
N LYS A 247 -99.39 7.43 11.03
CA LYS A 247 -100.24 8.13 10.04
C LYS A 247 -101.71 8.09 10.40
N ALA A 248 -102.21 6.95 10.88
CA ALA A 248 -103.59 6.84 11.35
C ALA A 248 -103.86 7.74 12.58
N LEU A 249 -102.84 8.03 13.40
CA LEU A 249 -102.95 8.96 14.52
C LEU A 249 -102.93 10.43 14.08
N GLU A 250 -102.23 10.78 12.99
CA GLU A 250 -102.23 12.15 12.43
C GLU A 250 -103.58 12.52 11.79
N GLU A 251 -104.38 11.54 11.34
CA GLU A 251 -105.72 11.77 10.79
C GLU A 251 -106.80 12.05 11.87
N LEU A 252 -106.47 11.95 13.17
CA LEU A 252 -107.40 12.30 14.25
C LEU A 252 -107.54 13.81 14.41
N ASP A 253 -108.76 14.31 14.23
CA ASP A 253 -109.08 15.71 14.38
C ASP A 253 -109.29 16.07 15.86
N LYS A 254 -108.92 17.29 16.26
CA LYS A 254 -109.10 17.77 17.66
C LYS A 254 -110.55 17.67 18.15
N LYS A 255 -111.52 17.71 17.24
CA LYS A 255 -112.95 17.59 17.55
C LYS A 255 -113.29 16.21 18.10
N ASP A 256 -112.73 15.15 17.51
CA ASP A 256 -113.00 13.75 17.91
C ASP A 256 -112.46 13.46 19.33
N ILE A 257 -111.30 14.03 19.66
CA ILE A 257 -110.73 13.96 21.02
C ILE A 257 -111.61 14.73 22.04
N THR A 258 -112.21 15.84 21.62
CA THR A 258 -113.06 16.67 22.49
C THR A 258 -114.40 15.99 22.77
N GLU A 259 -114.94 15.23 21.80
CA GLU A 259 -116.14 14.41 22.00
C GLU A 259 -115.90 13.30 23.03
N ILE A 260 -114.79 12.56 22.93
CA ILE A 260 -114.45 11.49 23.89
C ILE A 260 -114.32 12.06 25.32
N LYS A 261 -113.71 13.25 25.49
CA LYS A 261 -113.59 13.91 26.80
C LYS A 261 -114.95 14.30 27.41
N SER A 262 -115.95 14.58 26.58
CA SER A 262 -117.28 15.02 27.02
C SER A 262 -118.23 13.87 27.40
N MET A 263 -117.86 12.62 27.12
CA MET A 263 -118.67 11.45 27.46
C MET A 263 -118.57 11.10 28.95
N ALA A 264 -119.68 11.24 29.68
CA ALA A 264 -119.75 10.88 31.11
C ALA A 264 -119.60 9.37 31.38
N SER A 265 -119.90 8.51 30.38
CA SER A 265 -119.66 7.06 30.40
C SER A 265 -119.32 6.58 28.98
N PRO A 266 -118.02 6.40 28.65
CA PRO A 266 -117.60 5.95 27.32
C PRO A 266 -118.05 4.50 27.04
N PRO A 267 -118.45 4.15 25.81
CA PRO A 267 -118.70 2.76 25.42
C PRO A 267 -117.46 1.88 25.62
N ALA A 268 -117.65 0.62 26.01
CA ALA A 268 -116.57 -0.31 26.38
C ALA A 268 -115.35 -0.34 25.42
N PRO A 269 -115.49 -0.30 24.08
CA PRO A 269 -114.34 -0.32 23.17
C PRO A 269 -113.43 0.92 23.29
N VAL A 270 -114.00 2.10 23.56
CA VAL A 270 -113.24 3.37 23.70
C VAL A 270 -112.50 3.40 25.03
N MET A 271 -113.14 2.89 26.08
CA MET A 271 -112.55 2.79 27.41
C MET A 271 -111.31 1.88 27.42
N THR A 272 -111.39 0.72 26.75
CA THR A 272 -110.25 -0.21 26.62
C THR A 272 -109.07 0.42 25.87
N VAL A 273 -109.32 1.16 24.78
CA VAL A 273 -108.24 1.82 24.01
C VAL A 273 -107.60 2.95 24.83
N CYS A 274 -108.39 3.79 25.52
CA CYS A 274 -107.85 4.84 26.39
C CYS A 274 -107.07 4.27 27.58
N GLN A 275 -107.50 3.15 28.16
CA GLN A 275 -106.76 2.43 29.21
C GLN A 275 -105.43 1.89 28.69
N CYS A 276 -105.39 1.28 27.49
CA CYS A 276 -104.15 0.82 26.87
C CYS A 276 -103.14 1.97 26.61
N VAL A 277 -103.62 3.14 26.20
CA VAL A 277 -102.78 4.34 25.99
C VAL A 277 -102.24 4.88 27.32
N LEU A 278 -103.03 4.88 28.38
CA LEU A 278 -102.58 5.28 29.73
C LEU A 278 -101.50 4.35 30.30
N ILE A 279 -101.59 3.05 30.02
CA ILE A 279 -100.56 2.08 30.45
C ILE A 279 -99.27 2.22 29.63
N LEU A 280 -99.36 2.43 28.30
CA LEU A 280 -98.18 2.57 27.42
C LEU A 280 -97.52 3.96 27.54
N ARG A 281 -98.27 4.98 27.97
CA ARG A 281 -97.77 6.33 28.29
C ARG A 281 -98.20 6.73 29.71
N PRO A 282 -97.55 6.19 30.75
CA PRO A 282 -97.91 6.47 32.13
C PRO A 282 -97.74 7.96 32.45
N LEU A 283 -98.75 8.55 33.09
CA LEU A 283 -98.77 9.94 33.57
C LEU A 283 -97.90 10.16 34.83
N GLY A 284 -97.07 9.18 35.21
CA GLY A 284 -96.14 9.26 36.33
C GLY A 284 -96.80 9.24 37.73
N ARG A 285 -98.00 8.67 37.88
CA ARG A 285 -98.73 8.56 39.15
C ARG A 285 -99.41 7.20 39.35
N GLU A 286 -98.66 6.10 39.24
CA GLU A 286 -99.15 4.75 39.59
C GLU A 286 -98.10 4.01 40.44
N ASP A 287 -98.54 3.35 41.51
CA ASP A 287 -97.71 2.65 42.50
C ASP A 287 -97.19 1.29 41.95
N GLU A 288 -95.88 1.07 41.97
CA GLU A 288 -95.18 0.00 41.24
C GLU A 288 -95.40 -1.45 41.73
N ASN A 289 -96.30 -1.75 42.69
CA ASN A 289 -96.31 -3.06 43.36
C ASN A 289 -97.68 -3.78 43.51
N GLY A 290 -98.71 -3.40 42.74
CA GLY A 290 -100.03 -4.07 42.79
C GLY A 290 -100.53 -4.51 41.42
N GLY A 291 -100.35 -5.77 41.04
CA GLY A 291 -101.09 -6.35 39.92
C GLY A 291 -102.46 -6.82 40.37
N SER A 292 -103.54 -6.35 39.73
CA SER A 292 -104.82 -7.07 39.47
C SER A 292 -105.94 -6.10 39.06
N GLU A 293 -106.81 -6.57 38.16
CA GLU A 293 -108.27 -6.37 38.12
C GLU A 293 -108.91 -5.09 38.74
N LEU A 294 -109.52 -4.29 37.85
CA LEU A 294 -110.78 -3.53 37.93
C LEU A 294 -111.36 -3.14 39.32
N THR A 295 -111.73 -1.86 39.53
CA THR A 295 -113.12 -1.41 39.80
C THR A 295 -113.22 0.09 40.12
N GLU A 296 -114.45 0.61 39.99
CA GLU A 296 -114.95 1.97 40.24
C GLU A 296 -114.35 2.69 41.47
N LEU A 297 -113.83 3.91 41.23
CA LEU A 297 -113.47 5.02 42.14
C LEU A 297 -112.13 5.56 41.61
N ASP A 298 -112.11 6.52 40.69
CA ASP A 298 -112.16 7.92 41.09
C ASP A 298 -112.73 8.81 39.97
N LEU A 299 -114.05 8.97 40.01
CA LEU A 299 -114.80 10.06 39.41
C LEU A 299 -114.84 11.21 40.42
N ALA A 300 -113.76 11.98 40.58
CA ALA A 300 -113.82 13.33 41.16
C ALA A 300 -112.48 14.07 41.06
N VAL A 301 -112.59 15.39 40.88
CA VAL A 301 -111.57 16.42 41.09
C VAL A 301 -110.61 16.64 39.91
N THR A 302 -111.09 17.24 38.82
CA THR A 302 -110.98 18.69 38.51
C THR A 302 -109.67 19.41 38.90
N SER A 303 -109.05 19.96 37.85
CA SER A 303 -108.35 21.25 37.76
C SER A 303 -106.82 21.23 37.58
N THR A 304 -106.38 22.10 36.66
CA THR A 304 -105.01 22.51 36.29
C THR A 304 -104.20 21.44 35.51
N VAL A 305 -104.11 21.43 34.17
CA VAL A 305 -103.60 22.45 33.21
C VAL A 305 -102.17 22.86 33.55
N ASP A 306 -101.18 22.24 32.92
CA ASP A 306 -100.35 22.87 31.88
C ASP A 306 -99.31 21.90 31.28
N LEU A 307 -99.39 21.78 29.95
CA LEU A 307 -98.42 21.38 28.92
C LEU A 307 -97.52 20.13 29.11
#